data_AF-A0AAU9WSR2-F1
#
_entry.id   AF-A0AAU9WSR2-F1
#
_cell.length_a   1.000
_cell.length_b   1.000
_cell.length_c   1.000
_cell.angle_alpha   90.00
_cell.angle_beta   90.00
_cell.angle_gamma   90.00
#
_symmetry.space_group_name_H-M   'P 1'
#
loop_
_entity.id
_entity.type
_entity.pdbx_description
1 polymer ?
#
loop_
_entity_poly.entity_id
_entity_poly.type
_entity_poly.pdbx_seq_one_letter_code
_entity_poly.pdbx_strand_id
1 'polypeptide(L)'
;MEADTIANEPLHRWRLNTDHSHVALEWLHLQQHQVVEIWECQWEKLKREREDVCAFIDALNLSAPLNPRDAFFGGRTNALRLYHKVDETHGEKTPYFDFMSLYPWVNKNGKYPLGHPEIISQPGHTDLSRYFGLAKCTVPPPQGLFHPLLPYRHASKLTFPPCASCVAEEMSKPFLERTPVCTHTDSERQLVGTWCTPELLKAIEKG
;
A
#
# COMPACT_ATOMS: atom_id res chain seq x y z
N MET A 1 2.50 29.65 -20.54
CA MET A 1 1.57 29.29 -19.45
C MET A 1 2.00 27.93 -18.97
N GLU A 2 2.91 27.93 -18.00
CA GLU A 2 3.36 26.71 -17.34
C GLU A 2 2.40 26.43 -16.18
N ALA A 3 2.12 25.15 -15.94
CA ALA A 3 1.20 24.71 -14.90
C ALA A 3 1.90 24.84 -13.54
N ASP A 4 1.66 25.96 -12.87
CA ASP A 4 2.12 26.17 -11.50
C ASP A 4 1.35 25.26 -10.53
N THR A 5 2.14 24.43 -9.87
CA THR A 5 1.82 23.39 -8.90
C THR A 5 0.79 23.76 -7.83
N ILE A 6 -0.01 22.75 -7.44
CA ILE A 6 -0.80 22.76 -6.20
C ILE A 6 0.17 22.96 -5.02
N ALA A 7 0.00 24.06 -4.30
CA ALA A 7 0.84 24.36 -3.17
C ALA A 7 0.65 23.35 -2.04
N ASN A 8 1.77 22.87 -1.48
CA ASN A 8 1.80 22.08 -0.25
C ASN A 8 2.03 23.02 0.93
N GLU A 9 1.22 22.88 1.98
CA GLU A 9 1.31 23.64 3.22
C GLU A 9 2.64 23.37 3.95
N PRO A 10 3.30 24.38 4.57
CA PRO A 10 4.47 24.16 5.40
C PRO A 10 4.14 23.36 6.67
N LEU A 11 4.87 22.26 6.91
CA LEU A 11 4.63 21.26 7.98
C LEU A 11 4.68 21.75 9.44
N HIS A 12 4.92 23.04 9.72
CA HIS A 12 5.37 23.49 11.06
C HIS A 12 4.48 24.47 11.81
N ARG A 13 3.21 24.65 11.45
CA ARG A 13 2.30 25.40 12.32
C ARG A 13 0.84 25.07 12.00
N TRP A 14 0.04 24.82 13.05
CA TRP A 14 -1.43 24.69 13.01
C TRP A 14 -2.03 23.30 12.69
N ARG A 15 -1.68 22.28 13.49
CA ARG A 15 -2.48 21.04 13.60
C ARG A 15 -3.39 21.03 14.83
N LEU A 16 -4.29 22.01 14.95
CA LEU A 16 -5.34 22.00 15.98
C LEU A 16 -6.66 22.56 15.39
N ASN A 17 -7.66 21.69 15.27
CA ASN A 17 -9.10 21.97 15.12
C ASN A 17 -9.51 23.23 14.34
N THR A 18 -9.00 23.41 13.13
CA THR A 18 -9.40 24.48 12.21
C THR A 18 -9.93 23.87 10.92
N ASP A 19 -10.95 24.50 10.33
CA ASP A 19 -11.47 24.12 9.02
C ASP A 19 -10.33 24.31 7.99
N HIS A 20 -9.68 23.20 7.65
CA HIS A 20 -8.45 23.15 6.86
C HIS A 20 -8.58 23.88 5.52
N SER A 21 -9.80 23.95 5.00
CA SER A 21 -10.16 24.64 3.76
C SER A 21 -9.91 26.15 3.87
N HIS A 22 -10.31 26.77 4.98
CA HIS A 22 -10.17 28.21 5.20
C HIS A 22 -8.71 28.62 5.37
N VAL A 23 -7.93 27.87 6.15
CA VAL A 23 -6.51 28.16 6.39
C VAL A 23 -5.69 28.02 5.10
N ALA A 24 -5.95 26.97 4.30
CA ALA A 24 -5.30 26.78 3.01
C ALA A 24 -5.65 27.90 2.02
N LEU A 25 -6.91 28.34 1.97
CA LEU A 25 -7.35 29.45 1.12
C LEU A 25 -6.68 30.77 1.52
N GLU A 26 -6.62 31.07 2.83
CA GLU A 26 -5.92 32.26 3.34
C GLU A 26 -4.43 32.24 2.96
N TRP A 27 -3.78 31.08 3.08
CA TRP A 27 -2.38 30.93 2.69
C TRP A 27 -2.17 31.17 1.18
N LEU A 28 -3.04 30.61 0.32
CA LEU A 28 -2.96 30.81 -1.13
C LEU A 28 -3.15 32.28 -1.53
N HIS A 29 -4.09 32.97 -0.88
CA HIS A 29 -4.28 34.41 -1.07
C HIS A 29 -3.06 35.23 -0.60
N LEU A 30 -2.43 34.86 0.52
CA LEU A 30 -1.20 35.51 0.99
C LEU A 30 -0.03 35.36 0.00
N GLN A 31 0.05 34.23 -0.72
CA GLN A 31 1.01 34.02 -1.79
C GLN A 31 0.64 34.72 -3.11
N GLN A 32 -0.44 35.51 -3.13
CA GLN A 32 -0.94 36.24 -4.32
C GLN A 32 -1.30 35.32 -5.49
N HIS A 33 -1.67 34.06 -5.23
CA HIS A 33 -2.21 33.19 -6.27
C HIS A 33 -3.63 33.62 -6.64
N GLN A 34 -4.00 33.43 -7.92
CA GLN A 34 -5.39 33.54 -8.35
C GLN A 34 -6.14 32.29 -7.89
N VAL A 35 -6.92 32.41 -6.81
CA VAL A 35 -7.71 31.31 -6.26
C VAL A 35 -9.09 31.30 -6.91
N VAL A 36 -9.52 30.12 -7.39
CA VAL A 36 -10.88 29.89 -7.90
C VAL A 36 -11.54 28.85 -7.01
N GLU A 37 -12.55 29.27 -6.25
CA GLU A 37 -13.34 28.39 -5.39
C GLU A 37 -14.44 27.69 -6.19
N ILE A 38 -14.55 26.38 -6.06
CA ILE A 38 -15.53 25.54 -6.76
C ILE A 38 -16.18 24.61 -5.73
N TRP A 39 -17.51 24.47 -5.80
CA TRP A 39 -18.22 23.53 -4.92
C TRP A 39 -17.85 22.07 -5.24
N GLU A 40 -17.79 21.20 -4.24
CA GLU A 40 -17.50 19.77 -4.42
C GLU A 40 -18.37 19.14 -5.51
N CYS A 41 -19.69 19.39 -5.51
CA CYS A 41 -20.60 18.84 -6.51
C CYS A 41 -20.33 19.35 -7.94
N GLN A 42 -19.84 20.59 -8.08
CA GLN A 42 -19.44 21.16 -9.37
C GLN A 42 -18.11 20.54 -9.83
N TRP A 43 -17.17 20.33 -8.91
CA TRP A 43 -15.91 19.64 -9.19
C TRP A 43 -16.14 18.19 -9.62
N GLU A 44 -16.98 17.44 -8.89
CA GLU A 44 -17.38 16.08 -9.26
C GLU A 44 -18.08 16.00 -10.62
N LYS A 45 -18.77 17.07 -11.03
CA LYS A 45 -19.35 17.18 -12.37
C LYS A 45 -18.27 17.43 -13.43
N LEU A 46 -17.33 18.35 -13.19
CA LEU A 46 -16.22 18.64 -14.10
C LEU A 46 -15.36 17.40 -14.36
N LYS A 47 -15.03 16.62 -13.31
CA LYS A 47 -14.29 15.35 -13.42
C LYS A 47 -14.98 14.27 -14.24
N ARG A 48 -16.28 14.39 -14.52
CA ARG A 48 -17.04 13.42 -15.31
C ARG A 48 -17.32 13.89 -16.73
N GLU A 49 -17.47 15.20 -16.91
CA GLU A 49 -17.98 15.77 -18.16
C GLU A 49 -16.89 16.43 -19.03
N ARG A 50 -15.76 16.83 -18.44
CA ARG A 50 -14.68 17.53 -19.15
C ARG A 50 -13.46 16.64 -19.33
N GLU A 51 -13.21 16.24 -20.56
CA GLU A 51 -12.09 15.37 -20.93
C GLU A 51 -10.72 15.98 -20.60
N ASP A 52 -10.57 17.31 -20.71
CA ASP A 52 -9.34 18.01 -20.38
C ASP A 52 -9.05 18.00 -18.87
N VAL A 53 -10.08 18.08 -18.04
CA VAL A 53 -9.96 17.96 -16.58
C VAL A 53 -9.60 16.52 -16.20
N CYS A 54 -10.22 15.52 -16.84
CA CYS A 54 -9.86 14.12 -16.64
C CYS A 54 -8.38 13.88 -16.97
N ALA A 55 -7.95 14.28 -18.17
CA ALA A 55 -6.57 14.11 -18.62
C ALA A 55 -5.57 14.84 -17.70
N PHE A 56 -5.92 16.03 -17.20
CA PHE A 56 -5.10 16.77 -16.24
C PHE A 56 -4.97 16.03 -14.90
N ILE A 57 -6.06 15.48 -14.36
CA ILE A 57 -6.05 14.73 -13.10
C ILE A 57 -5.25 13.43 -13.24
N ASP A 58 -5.43 12.72 -14.35
CA ASP A 58 -4.68 11.50 -14.64
C ASP A 58 -3.17 11.79 -14.76
N ALA A 59 -2.81 12.93 -15.35
CA ALA A 59 -1.43 13.39 -15.47
C ALA A 59 -0.81 13.86 -14.13
N LEU A 60 -1.64 14.33 -13.19
CA LEU A 60 -1.22 14.95 -11.94
C LEU A 60 -0.51 13.98 -10.97
N ASN A 61 -0.63 12.65 -11.18
CA ASN A 61 0.00 11.59 -10.39
C ASN A 61 0.03 11.86 -8.88
N LEU A 62 -1.08 12.38 -8.34
CA LEU A 62 -1.20 12.77 -6.94
C LEU A 62 -1.31 11.51 -6.09
N SER A 63 -0.24 11.17 -5.38
CA SER A 63 -0.30 10.14 -4.35
C SER A 63 -0.94 10.72 -3.10
N ALA A 64 -2.10 10.18 -2.70
CA ALA A 64 -2.70 10.51 -1.42
C ALA A 64 -1.68 10.29 -0.28
N PRO A 65 -1.73 11.08 0.81
CA PRO A 65 -0.85 10.90 1.95
C PRO A 65 -0.85 9.44 2.46
N LEU A 66 0.29 9.00 2.98
CA LEU A 66 0.40 7.69 3.62
C LEU A 66 -0.58 7.61 4.80
N ASN A 67 -1.45 6.62 4.81
CA ASN A 67 -2.29 6.29 5.94
C ASN A 67 -1.68 5.11 6.72
N PRO A 68 -1.23 5.30 7.97
CA PRO A 68 -0.62 4.23 8.76
C PRO A 68 -1.50 2.98 8.92
N ARG A 69 -2.82 3.14 8.86
CA ARG A 69 -3.77 2.00 8.98
C ARG A 69 -3.70 1.05 7.79
N ASP A 70 -3.24 1.51 6.63
CA ASP A 70 -3.13 0.67 5.44
C ASP A 70 -2.05 -0.40 5.60
N ALA A 71 -1.01 -0.12 6.40
CA ALA A 71 0.04 -1.07 6.75
C ALA A 71 -0.36 -2.05 7.86
N PHE A 72 -1.55 -1.88 8.47
CA PHE A 72 -1.99 -2.72 9.56
C PHE A 72 -2.64 -4.00 9.04
N PHE A 73 -1.84 -5.06 8.92
CA PHE A 73 -2.29 -6.39 8.51
C PHE A 73 -2.42 -7.32 9.71
N GLY A 74 -3.36 -8.26 9.63
CA GLY A 74 -3.53 -9.30 10.64
C GLY A 74 -2.55 -10.45 10.46
N GLY A 75 -2.78 -11.53 11.21
CA GLY A 75 -2.03 -12.77 11.04
C GLY A 75 -2.24 -13.40 9.66
N ARG A 76 -1.25 -14.18 9.22
CA ARG A 76 -1.35 -14.94 7.98
C ARG A 76 -2.10 -16.25 8.23
N THR A 77 -3.21 -16.42 7.51
CA THR A 77 -3.92 -17.69 7.42
C THR A 77 -3.92 -18.13 5.96
N ASN A 78 -3.28 -19.27 5.67
CA ASN A 78 -3.21 -19.82 4.31
C ASN A 78 -3.35 -21.34 4.35
N ALA A 79 -4.14 -21.90 3.43
CA ALA A 79 -4.28 -23.33 3.24
C ALA A 79 -3.57 -23.74 1.93
N LEU A 80 -2.52 -24.54 2.04
CA LEU A 80 -1.83 -25.10 0.86
C LEU A 80 -2.56 -26.32 0.29
N ARG A 81 -3.15 -27.13 1.17
CA ARG A 81 -3.85 -28.35 0.83
C ARG A 81 -5.04 -28.51 1.75
N LEU A 82 -6.25 -28.60 1.17
CA LEU A 82 -7.49 -28.71 1.93
C LEU A 82 -7.64 -30.09 2.59
N TYR A 83 -7.16 -31.14 1.92
CA TYR A 83 -7.19 -32.50 2.44
C TYR A 83 -5.96 -33.29 2.00
N HIS A 84 -5.35 -34.00 2.95
CA HIS A 84 -4.24 -34.91 2.72
C HIS A 84 -4.44 -36.16 3.56
N LYS A 85 -4.58 -37.30 2.88
CA LYS A 85 -4.53 -38.61 3.53
C LYS A 85 -3.06 -39.01 3.67
N VAL A 86 -2.66 -39.32 4.90
CA VAL A 86 -1.32 -39.78 5.26
C VAL A 86 -1.09 -41.19 4.73
N ASP A 87 0.09 -41.43 4.16
CA ASP A 87 0.55 -42.76 3.78
C ASP A 87 1.19 -43.49 4.96
N GLU A 88 0.40 -44.32 5.64
CA GLU A 88 0.85 -45.14 6.75
C GLU A 88 1.87 -46.21 6.34
N THR A 89 1.87 -46.66 5.08
CA THR A 89 2.76 -47.72 4.60
C THR A 89 4.20 -47.25 4.46
N HIS A 90 4.38 -45.98 4.13
CA HIS A 90 5.69 -45.31 4.10
C HIS A 90 6.02 -44.58 5.41
N GLY A 91 5.16 -44.70 6.43
CA GLY A 91 5.35 -44.04 7.73
C GLY A 91 5.30 -42.52 7.66
N GLU A 92 4.55 -41.95 6.72
CA GLU A 92 4.36 -40.50 6.57
C GLU A 92 3.76 -39.91 7.86
N LYS A 93 4.19 -38.70 8.25
CA LYS A 93 3.71 -37.99 9.43
C LYS A 93 3.44 -36.53 9.10
N THR A 94 2.44 -35.94 9.75
CA THR A 94 2.11 -34.52 9.63
C THR A 94 2.50 -33.79 10.92
N PRO A 95 3.71 -33.20 11.00
CA PRO A 95 4.12 -32.47 12.19
C PRO A 95 3.32 -31.16 12.32
N TYR A 96 2.98 -30.82 13.56
CA TYR A 96 2.36 -29.54 13.91
C TYR A 96 3.34 -28.71 14.73
N PHE A 97 3.58 -27.48 14.27
CA PHE A 97 4.43 -26.52 14.96
C PHE A 97 3.57 -25.33 15.37
N ASP A 98 3.66 -24.94 16.63
CA ASP A 98 2.98 -23.76 17.17
C ASP A 98 3.98 -22.87 17.91
N PHE A 99 3.81 -21.56 17.74
CA PHE A 99 4.59 -20.57 18.44
C PHE A 99 3.83 -20.13 19.69
N MET A 100 4.25 -20.61 20.85
CA MET A 100 3.68 -20.17 22.12
C MET A 100 3.90 -18.67 22.31
N SER A 101 2.80 -17.90 22.33
CA SER A 101 2.83 -16.46 22.58
C SER A 101 3.63 -15.63 21.56
N LEU A 102 3.43 -15.88 20.26
CA LEU A 102 4.09 -15.12 19.18
C LEU A 102 4.00 -13.60 19.36
N TYR A 103 2.79 -13.03 19.46
CA TYR A 103 2.64 -11.57 19.60
C TYR A 103 3.29 -11.00 20.87
N PRO A 104 3.09 -11.57 22.08
CA PRO A 104 3.83 -11.13 23.27
C PRO A 104 5.35 -11.19 23.09
N TRP A 105 5.88 -12.24 22.45
CA TRP A 105 7.32 -12.34 22.20
C TRP A 105 7.81 -11.22 21.27
N VAL A 106 7.08 -10.92 20.20
CA VAL A 106 7.41 -9.80 19.29
C VAL A 106 7.26 -8.46 20.01
N ASN A 107 6.23 -8.25 20.82
CA ASN A 107 6.07 -7.01 21.60
C ASN A 107 7.20 -6.79 22.61
N LYS A 108 7.78 -7.87 23.15
CA LYS A 108 8.89 -7.79 24.11
C LYS A 108 10.25 -7.55 23.43
N ASN A 109 10.51 -8.21 22.30
CA ASN A 109 11.85 -8.26 21.69
C ASN A 109 11.97 -7.50 20.36
N GLY A 110 10.84 -7.18 19.74
CA GLY A 110 10.76 -6.49 18.45
C GLY A 110 11.12 -5.01 18.57
N LYS A 111 11.59 -4.44 17.45
CA LYS A 111 11.79 -3.00 17.33
C LYS A 111 10.47 -2.35 16.90
N TYR A 112 10.13 -1.23 17.53
CA TYR A 112 8.95 -0.44 17.21
C TYR A 112 9.32 1.02 16.96
N PRO A 113 8.67 1.70 16.01
CA PRO A 113 8.79 3.15 15.92
C PRO A 113 8.15 3.77 17.18
N LEU A 114 8.86 4.70 17.81
CA LEU A 114 8.40 5.40 19.02
C LEU A 114 8.35 6.91 18.75
N GLY A 115 7.37 7.59 19.35
CA GLY A 115 7.22 9.03 19.25
C GLY A 115 6.49 9.49 17.98
N HIS A 116 6.66 10.78 17.64
CA HIS A 116 6.04 11.37 16.45
C HIS A 116 6.84 11.04 15.20
N PRO A 117 6.19 10.61 14.11
CA PRO A 117 6.88 10.27 12.88
C PRO A 117 7.39 11.53 12.17
N GLU A 118 8.55 11.42 11.53
CA GLU A 118 9.00 12.34 10.49
C GLU A 118 8.31 11.96 9.18
N ILE A 119 7.69 12.94 8.51
CA ILE A 119 6.99 12.71 7.23
C ILE A 119 7.92 13.09 6.09
N ILE A 120 8.34 12.10 5.32
CA ILE A 120 9.21 12.27 4.16
C ILE A 120 8.37 12.02 2.90
N SER A 121 8.03 13.09 2.19
CA SER A 121 7.24 13.01 0.94
C SER A 121 8.12 12.82 -0.30
N GLN A 122 9.36 13.31 -0.27
CA GLN A 122 10.30 13.25 -1.39
C GLN A 122 11.65 12.73 -0.89
N PRO A 123 11.79 11.39 -0.74
CA PRO A 123 13.06 10.81 -0.35
C PRO A 123 14.08 10.99 -1.49
N GLY A 124 15.28 11.50 -1.17
CA GLY A 124 16.34 11.74 -2.16
C GLY A 124 17.02 10.47 -2.69
N HIS A 125 16.60 9.29 -2.25
CA HIS A 125 17.10 7.99 -2.68
C HIS A 125 16.08 6.89 -2.40
N THR A 126 16.29 5.71 -3.00
CA THR A 126 15.41 4.54 -2.86
C THR A 126 15.90 3.51 -1.83
N ASP A 127 17.04 3.77 -1.17
CA ASP A 127 17.59 2.88 -0.15
C ASP A 127 16.71 2.86 1.13
N LEU A 128 15.86 1.83 1.22
CA LEU A 128 14.93 1.62 2.33
C LEU A 128 15.64 1.30 3.66
N SER A 129 16.89 0.84 3.65
CA SER A 129 17.61 0.44 4.87
C SER A 129 17.90 1.62 5.81
N ARG A 130 17.85 2.84 5.26
CA ARG A 130 18.04 4.10 5.97
C ARG A 130 16.81 4.55 6.74
N TYR A 131 15.67 3.92 6.51
CA TYR A 131 14.40 4.27 7.12
C TYR A 131 13.89 3.16 8.02
N PHE A 132 13.27 3.55 9.14
CA PHE A 132 12.57 2.63 10.02
C PHE A 132 11.19 3.20 10.37
N GLY A 133 10.15 2.51 9.91
CA GLY A 133 8.76 2.96 9.99
C GLY A 133 7.92 2.38 8.87
N LEU A 134 7.06 3.21 8.28
CA LEU A 134 6.13 2.85 7.21
C LEU A 134 6.55 3.50 5.89
N ALA A 135 6.36 2.78 4.79
CA ALA A 135 6.58 3.30 3.46
C ALA A 135 5.38 2.99 2.57
N LYS A 136 4.93 3.99 1.82
CA LYS A 136 3.93 3.84 0.75
C LYS A 136 4.67 3.87 -0.57
N CYS A 137 4.66 2.76 -1.28
CA CYS A 137 5.47 2.60 -2.49
C CYS A 137 4.82 1.63 -3.48
N THR A 138 5.39 1.60 -4.68
CA THR A 138 5.15 0.57 -5.68
C THR A 138 6.33 -0.38 -5.65
N VAL A 139 6.08 -1.69 -5.50
CA VAL A 139 7.12 -2.70 -5.38
C VAL A 139 6.82 -3.91 -6.27
N PRO A 140 7.78 -4.40 -7.05
CA PRO A 140 7.65 -5.70 -7.71
C PRO A 140 7.72 -6.80 -6.63
N PRO A 141 6.70 -7.66 -6.49
CA PRO A 141 6.72 -8.70 -5.47
C PRO A 141 7.71 -9.82 -5.84
N PRO A 142 8.46 -10.36 -4.85
CA PRO A 142 9.41 -11.44 -5.09
C PRO A 142 8.77 -12.70 -5.69
N GLN A 143 9.50 -13.34 -6.60
CA GLN A 143 9.07 -14.56 -7.28
C GLN A 143 9.68 -15.83 -6.67
N GLY A 144 9.12 -16.98 -7.02
CA GLY A 144 9.67 -18.30 -6.64
C GLY A 144 9.57 -18.64 -5.15
N LEU A 145 8.86 -17.82 -4.36
CA LEU A 145 8.62 -18.10 -2.95
C LEU A 145 7.49 -19.11 -2.78
N PHE A 146 7.76 -20.18 -2.02
CA PHE A 146 6.73 -21.11 -1.58
C PHE A 146 5.61 -20.41 -0.78
N HIS A 147 6.00 -19.39 -0.02
CA HIS A 147 5.10 -18.50 0.70
C HIS A 147 5.38 -17.05 0.29
N PRO A 148 4.54 -16.45 -0.58
CA PRO A 148 4.70 -15.04 -0.95
C PRO A 148 4.65 -14.14 0.29
N LEU A 149 5.45 -13.08 0.31
CA LEU A 149 5.72 -12.32 1.53
C LEU A 149 4.79 -11.14 1.72
N LEU A 150 4.61 -10.32 0.68
CA LEU A 150 3.97 -9.01 0.81
C LEU A 150 2.44 -9.13 0.91
N PRO A 151 1.82 -8.59 1.98
CA PRO A 151 0.37 -8.53 2.07
C PRO A 151 -0.18 -7.51 1.07
N TYR A 152 -1.30 -7.85 0.44
CA TYR A 152 -1.99 -6.99 -0.52
C TYR A 152 -3.51 -7.08 -0.28
N ARG A 153 -4.13 -5.93 -0.02
CA ARG A 153 -5.59 -5.82 0.10
C ARG A 153 -6.19 -5.38 -1.22
N HIS A 154 -7.09 -6.19 -1.75
CA HIS A 154 -7.89 -5.87 -2.92
C HIS A 154 -9.35 -6.20 -2.63
N ALA A 155 -10.27 -5.25 -2.91
CA ALA A 155 -11.69 -5.38 -2.62
C ALA A 155 -11.98 -5.89 -1.18
N SER A 156 -11.34 -5.27 -0.18
CA SER A 156 -11.44 -5.62 1.26
C SER A 156 -10.91 -7.01 1.65
N LYS A 157 -10.36 -7.79 0.71
CA LYS A 157 -9.77 -9.10 0.97
C LYS A 157 -8.25 -9.00 1.04
N LEU A 158 -7.68 -9.53 2.12
CA LEU A 158 -6.24 -9.66 2.29
C LEU A 158 -5.73 -10.92 1.57
N THR A 159 -4.71 -10.74 0.76
CA THR A 159 -3.99 -11.79 0.05
C THR A 159 -2.49 -11.59 0.16
N PHE A 160 -1.72 -12.57 -0.30
CA PHE A 160 -0.26 -12.48 -0.42
C PHE A 160 0.12 -12.87 -1.86
N PRO A 161 -0.13 -12.00 -2.85
CA PRO A 161 -0.01 -12.35 -4.25
C PRO A 161 1.38 -11.99 -4.81
N PRO A 162 1.90 -12.75 -5.78
CA PRO A 162 3.07 -12.36 -6.56
C PRO A 162 2.72 -11.47 -7.77
N CYS A 163 1.46 -11.03 -7.91
CA CYS A 163 0.98 -10.19 -9.01
C CYS A 163 -0.32 -9.44 -8.63
N ALA A 164 -0.35 -8.12 -8.79
CA ALA A 164 -1.58 -7.32 -8.64
C ALA A 164 -2.65 -7.64 -9.68
N SER A 165 -2.29 -7.73 -10.97
CA SER A 165 -3.24 -8.01 -12.05
C SER A 165 -3.92 -9.35 -11.91
N CYS A 166 -3.20 -10.43 -11.56
CA CYS A 166 -3.82 -11.71 -11.24
C CYS A 166 -4.86 -11.61 -10.11
N VAL A 167 -4.60 -10.78 -9.10
CA VAL A 167 -5.58 -10.57 -8.04
C VAL A 167 -6.84 -9.90 -8.59
N ALA A 168 -6.69 -8.85 -9.39
CA ALA A 168 -7.84 -8.16 -9.99
C ALA A 168 -8.64 -9.06 -10.94
N GLU A 169 -7.96 -9.84 -11.77
CA GLU A 169 -8.55 -10.67 -12.82
C GLU A 169 -9.12 -12.00 -12.28
N GLU A 170 -8.42 -12.68 -11.38
CA GLU A 170 -8.76 -14.03 -10.95
C GLU A 170 -9.66 -14.05 -9.71
N MET A 171 -9.60 -13.05 -8.84
CA MET A 171 -10.37 -13.09 -7.58
C MET A 171 -11.87 -12.91 -7.78
N SER A 172 -12.30 -12.29 -8.87
CA SER A 172 -13.70 -12.18 -9.27
C SER A 172 -14.26 -13.48 -9.85
N LYS A 173 -13.41 -14.36 -10.37
CA LYS A 173 -13.79 -15.64 -10.98
C LYS A 173 -14.15 -16.70 -9.92
N PRO A 174 -15.06 -17.65 -10.24
CA PRO A 174 -15.27 -18.86 -9.45
C PRO A 174 -13.97 -19.65 -9.26
N PHE A 175 -13.81 -20.31 -8.10
CA PHE A 175 -12.54 -20.96 -7.73
C PHE A 175 -12.01 -21.95 -8.78
N LEU A 176 -12.89 -22.74 -9.41
CA LEU A 176 -12.53 -23.75 -10.41
C LEU A 176 -12.14 -23.17 -11.76
N GLU A 177 -12.47 -21.90 -12.02
CA GLU A 177 -12.18 -21.21 -13.28
C GLU A 177 -10.90 -20.36 -13.19
N ARG A 178 -10.26 -20.31 -12.02
CA ARG A 178 -9.04 -19.53 -11.81
C ARG A 178 -7.85 -20.23 -12.44
N THR A 179 -6.98 -19.45 -13.07
CA THR A 179 -5.68 -19.94 -13.54
C THR A 179 -4.60 -19.71 -12.47
N PRO A 180 -3.75 -20.71 -12.19
CA PRO A 180 -2.55 -20.50 -11.39
C PRO A 180 -1.39 -19.90 -12.19
N VAL A 181 -1.52 -19.81 -13.52
CA VAL A 181 -0.47 -19.33 -14.43
C VAL A 181 -0.62 -17.82 -14.62
N CYS A 182 0.43 -17.08 -14.28
CA CYS A 182 0.54 -15.65 -14.52
C CYS A 182 1.34 -15.41 -15.81
N THR A 183 0.82 -14.56 -16.69
CA THR A 183 1.48 -14.13 -17.95
C THR A 183 1.79 -12.63 -17.96
N HIS A 184 1.58 -11.95 -16.84
CA HIS A 184 1.78 -10.51 -16.70
C HIS A 184 3.26 -10.15 -16.61
N THR A 185 3.60 -9.00 -17.14
CA THR A 185 4.93 -8.39 -17.07
C THR A 185 5.27 -7.92 -15.65
N ASP A 186 6.55 -7.66 -15.37
CA ASP A 186 6.96 -7.16 -14.06
C ASP A 186 6.31 -5.83 -13.67
N SER A 187 5.98 -4.98 -14.66
CA SER A 187 5.27 -3.72 -14.43
C SER A 187 3.82 -3.95 -14.00
N GLU A 188 3.12 -4.87 -14.66
CA GLU A 188 1.72 -5.20 -14.34
C GLU A 188 1.59 -5.94 -13.00
N ARG A 189 2.64 -6.67 -12.61
CA ARG A 189 2.66 -7.43 -11.36
C ARG A 189 2.84 -6.57 -10.12
N GLN A 190 3.30 -5.32 -10.27
CA GLN A 190 3.68 -4.46 -9.14
C GLN A 190 2.54 -4.28 -8.14
N LEU A 191 2.89 -4.33 -6.86
CA LEU A 191 1.97 -4.03 -5.78
C LEU A 191 2.14 -2.56 -5.39
N VAL A 192 1.02 -1.84 -5.31
CA VAL A 192 0.98 -0.51 -4.71
C VAL A 192 0.33 -0.62 -3.34
N GLY A 193 1.00 -0.10 -2.31
CA GLY A 193 0.51 -0.23 -0.94
C GLY A 193 1.40 0.46 0.08
N THR A 194 1.02 0.28 1.34
CA THR A 194 1.78 0.77 2.48
C THR A 194 2.23 -0.42 3.32
N TRP A 195 3.51 -0.50 3.63
CA TRP A 195 4.10 -1.60 4.41
C TRP A 195 5.05 -1.09 5.48
N CYS A 196 5.34 -1.97 6.45
CA CYS A 196 6.44 -1.73 7.36
C CYS A 196 7.78 -1.92 6.64
N THR A 197 8.72 -1.01 6.86
CA THR A 197 10.07 -1.08 6.28
C THR A 197 10.78 -2.43 6.50
N PRO A 198 10.67 -3.15 7.63
CA PRO A 198 11.27 -4.49 7.75
C PRO A 198 10.69 -5.53 6.80
N GLU A 199 9.40 -5.46 6.48
CA GLU A 199 8.75 -6.37 5.54
C GLU A 199 9.25 -6.12 4.11
N LEU A 200 9.40 -4.84 3.74
CA LEU A 200 9.96 -4.45 2.44
C LEU A 200 11.44 -4.84 2.31
N LEU A 201 12.24 -4.63 3.35
CA LEU A 201 13.63 -5.07 3.38
C LEU A 201 13.74 -6.59 3.22
N LYS A 202 12.82 -7.34 3.85
CA LYS A 202 12.75 -8.79 3.68
C LYS A 202 12.29 -9.19 2.28
N ALA A 203 11.43 -8.40 1.63
CA ALA A 203 11.07 -8.62 0.24
C ALA A 203 12.29 -8.45 -0.68
N ILE A 204 13.03 -7.36 -0.51
CA ILE A 204 14.27 -7.08 -1.26
C ILE A 204 15.31 -8.19 -1.07
N GLU A 205 15.48 -8.68 0.17
CA GLU A 205 16.38 -9.81 0.45
C GLU A 205 15.99 -11.09 -0.31
N LYS A 206 14.70 -11.26 -0.60
CA LYS A 206 14.14 -12.44 -1.26
C LYS A 206 14.06 -12.34 -2.79
N GLY A 207 14.47 -11.22 -3.37
CA GLY A 207 14.48 -10.97 -4.82
C GLY A 207 13.21 -10.27 -5.26
#